data_AF-S8E928-F1
#
_entry.id   AF-S8E928-F1
#
_cell.length_a   1.000
_cell.length_b   1.000
_cell.length_c   1.000
_cell.angle_alpha   90.00
_cell.angle_beta   90.00
_cell.angle_gamma   90.00
#
_symmetry.space_group_name_H-M   'P 1'
#
loop_
_entity.id
_entity.type
_entity.pdbx_description
1 polymer ?
#
loop_
_entity_poly.entity_id
_entity_poly.type
_entity_poly.pdbx_seq_one_letter_code
_entity_poly.pdbx_strand_id
1 'polypeptide(L)'
;MVTRTEEDRADKLETQVENGGGGAWEYLCLVRKLKLRRPDKVLKYGVSILDDIKKRSSLGSEEWTLYEQVAVAALDCHRLDLAKEYITVLGRKFPGSKRVGELEGLWLEAKGIWTEAEKAYDSLLEDNQFDQVIHKRRVAIAKAQGNLLKAIEWLNKYLEIFMSDHDAWRELAEIYLSLQMYKQAAFCYEELILSLPTVPLYHLAYADVLYTIGGLENLHSAKKYYAAAIELTGGKNVRALFGVCMCTSAIGQLTKGRNKEEKDSLELHSL
;
A
#
# COMPACT_ATOMS: atom_id res chain seq x y z
N MET A 1 -14.02 -10.30 -9.89
CA MET A 1 -13.66 -10.00 -11.28
C MET A 1 -14.44 -8.79 -11.71
N VAL A 2 -13.77 -7.64 -11.87
CA VAL A 2 -14.36 -6.49 -12.56
C VAL A 2 -14.58 -6.91 -14.00
N THR A 3 -15.80 -6.76 -14.51
CA THR A 3 -16.05 -7.05 -15.92
C THR A 3 -15.56 -5.85 -16.71
N ARG A 4 -14.71 -6.06 -17.73
CA ARG A 4 -14.22 -4.99 -18.63
C ARG A 4 -15.36 -4.08 -19.14
N THR A 5 -16.55 -4.66 -19.27
CA THR A 5 -17.80 -3.98 -19.61
C THR A 5 -18.27 -2.94 -18.60
N GLU A 6 -18.02 -3.12 -17.29
CA GLU A 6 -18.38 -2.14 -16.26
C GLU A 6 -17.42 -0.95 -16.22
N GLU A 7 -16.14 -1.17 -16.49
CA GLU A 7 -15.16 -0.07 -16.64
C GLU A 7 -15.47 0.75 -17.89
N ASP A 8 -15.69 0.11 -19.04
CA ASP A 8 -16.11 0.78 -20.28
C ASP A 8 -17.42 1.58 -20.08
N ARG A 9 -18.31 1.07 -19.23
CA ARG A 9 -19.56 1.76 -18.86
C ARG A 9 -19.29 2.98 -17.98
N ALA A 10 -18.38 2.89 -17.02
CA ALA A 10 -17.99 4.02 -16.18
C ALA A 10 -17.42 5.16 -17.02
N ASP A 11 -16.55 4.87 -17.99
CA ASP A 11 -15.94 5.86 -18.88
C ASP A 11 -16.98 6.54 -19.80
N LYS A 12 -17.95 5.77 -20.31
CA LYS A 12 -19.07 6.32 -21.10
C LYS A 12 -19.94 7.26 -20.27
N LEU A 13 -20.29 6.85 -19.06
CA LEU A 13 -21.07 7.68 -18.15
C LEU A 13 -20.30 8.93 -17.72
N GLU A 14 -18.98 8.83 -17.52
CA GLU A 14 -18.13 9.99 -17.24
C GLU A 14 -18.25 11.04 -18.36
N THR A 15 -18.08 10.61 -19.60
CA THR A 15 -18.19 11.46 -20.79
C THR A 15 -19.59 12.05 -20.94
N GLN A 16 -20.63 11.25 -20.67
CA GLN A 16 -22.02 11.71 -20.74
C GLN A 16 -22.30 12.80 -19.72
N VAL A 17 -21.89 12.61 -18.46
CA VAL A 17 -22.10 13.57 -17.37
C VAL A 17 -21.28 14.84 -17.61
N GLU A 18 -20.07 14.71 -18.15
CA GLU A 18 -19.21 15.86 -18.49
C GLU A 18 -19.81 16.75 -19.57
N ASN A 19 -20.53 16.16 -20.52
CA ASN A 19 -21.26 16.86 -21.58
C ASN A 19 -22.66 17.37 -21.14
N GLY A 20 -22.98 17.35 -19.84
CA GLY A 20 -24.25 17.84 -19.30
C GLY A 20 -25.42 16.85 -19.42
N GLY A 21 -25.14 15.58 -19.77
CA GLY A 21 -26.13 14.51 -19.74
C GLY A 21 -26.50 14.07 -18.32
N GLY A 22 -27.52 13.20 -18.21
CA GLY A 22 -27.91 12.58 -16.95
C GLY A 22 -26.98 11.43 -16.53
N GLY A 23 -27.27 10.79 -15.38
CA GLY A 23 -26.55 9.57 -14.95
C GLY A 23 -25.42 9.79 -13.94
N ALA A 24 -25.28 10.99 -13.39
CA ALA A 24 -24.22 11.31 -12.42
C ALA A 24 -24.20 10.36 -11.20
N TRP A 25 -25.37 10.02 -10.63
CA TRP A 25 -25.42 9.08 -9.52
C TRP A 25 -24.98 7.66 -9.92
N GLU A 26 -25.40 7.18 -11.09
CA GLU A 26 -25.00 5.86 -11.59
C GLU A 26 -23.48 5.78 -11.83
N TYR A 27 -22.89 6.84 -12.37
CA TYR A 27 -21.45 6.97 -12.48
C TYR A 27 -20.76 6.86 -11.10
N LEU A 28 -21.22 7.62 -10.10
CA LEU A 28 -20.63 7.61 -8.75
C LEU A 28 -20.75 6.22 -8.08
N CYS A 29 -21.87 5.51 -8.29
CA CYS A 29 -22.02 4.13 -7.84
C CYS A 29 -21.02 3.20 -8.49
N LEU A 30 -20.78 3.31 -9.80
CA LEU A 30 -19.78 2.50 -10.51
C LEU A 30 -18.37 2.82 -10.04
N VAL A 31 -18.01 4.10 -9.91
CA VAL A 31 -16.71 4.51 -9.36
C VAL A 31 -16.45 3.88 -7.99
N ARG A 32 -17.47 3.89 -7.11
CA ARG A 32 -17.40 3.25 -5.79
C ARG A 32 -17.28 1.73 -5.88
N LYS A 33 -18.14 1.08 -6.69
CA LYS A 33 -18.17 -0.38 -6.87
C LYS A 33 -16.85 -0.92 -7.42
N LEU A 34 -16.28 -0.23 -8.39
CA LEU A 34 -15.06 -0.59 -9.09
C LEU A 34 -13.79 -0.08 -8.38
N LYS A 35 -13.93 0.69 -7.29
CA LYS A 35 -12.84 1.32 -6.55
C LYS A 35 -11.93 2.17 -7.45
N LEU A 36 -12.51 2.89 -8.42
CA LEU A 36 -11.77 3.73 -9.36
C LEU A 36 -11.29 5.01 -8.65
N ARG A 37 -10.02 5.39 -8.83
CA ARG A 37 -9.47 6.64 -8.29
C ARG A 37 -9.82 7.80 -9.24
N ARG A 38 -10.93 8.48 -8.95
CA ARG A 38 -11.47 9.66 -9.68
C ARG A 38 -11.96 10.77 -8.71
N PRO A 39 -11.13 11.23 -7.76
CA PRO A 39 -11.58 12.10 -6.67
C PRO A 39 -12.12 13.45 -7.16
N ASP A 40 -11.52 14.03 -8.19
CA ASP A 40 -11.94 15.28 -8.82
C ASP A 40 -13.35 15.19 -9.43
N LYS A 41 -13.63 14.11 -10.17
CA LYS A 41 -14.95 13.84 -10.78
C LYS A 41 -15.98 13.51 -9.71
N VAL A 42 -15.62 12.69 -8.72
CA VAL A 42 -16.49 12.34 -7.60
C VAL A 42 -16.90 13.58 -6.83
N LEU A 43 -15.94 14.46 -6.53
CA LEU A 43 -16.19 15.72 -5.85
C LEU A 43 -17.12 16.62 -6.68
N LYS A 44 -16.78 16.87 -7.95
CA LYS A 44 -17.56 17.73 -8.84
C LYS A 44 -19.02 17.29 -8.96
N TYR A 45 -19.24 16.01 -9.28
CA TYR A 45 -20.58 15.49 -9.53
C TYR A 45 -21.36 15.25 -8.25
N GLY A 46 -20.68 14.81 -7.18
CA GLY A 46 -21.32 14.59 -5.90
C GLY A 46 -21.80 15.88 -5.24
N VAL A 47 -20.97 16.95 -5.26
CA VAL A 47 -21.39 18.29 -4.81
C VAL A 47 -22.61 18.78 -5.59
N SER A 48 -22.60 18.64 -6.92
CA SER A 48 -23.75 19.03 -7.76
C SER A 48 -25.05 18.30 -7.40
N ILE A 49 -24.99 17.05 -6.91
CA ILE A 49 -26.16 16.31 -6.45
C ILE A 49 -26.56 16.75 -5.04
N LEU A 50 -25.59 16.96 -4.13
CA LEU A 50 -25.84 17.33 -2.74
C LEU A 50 -26.38 18.76 -2.58
N ASP A 51 -26.00 19.67 -3.48
CA ASP A 51 -26.48 21.06 -3.50
C ASP A 51 -27.92 21.18 -4.02
N ASP A 52 -28.35 20.25 -4.88
CA ASP A 52 -29.72 20.20 -5.40
C ASP A 52 -30.62 19.36 -4.48
N ILE A 53 -31.46 20.04 -3.69
CA ILE A 53 -32.38 19.41 -2.72
C ILE A 53 -33.22 18.31 -3.37
N LYS A 54 -33.71 18.49 -4.60
CA LYS A 54 -34.57 17.50 -5.26
C LYS A 54 -33.77 16.26 -5.63
N LYS A 55 -32.58 16.42 -6.20
CA LYS A 55 -31.69 15.29 -6.54
C LYS A 55 -31.22 14.57 -5.29
N ARG A 56 -30.77 15.30 -4.27
CA ARG A 56 -30.37 14.74 -2.99
C ARG A 56 -31.47 13.90 -2.34
N SER A 57 -32.66 14.47 -2.18
CA SER A 57 -33.79 13.75 -1.56
C SER A 57 -34.27 12.55 -2.38
N SER A 58 -34.08 12.55 -3.71
CA SER A 58 -34.41 11.40 -4.55
C SER A 58 -33.54 10.16 -4.30
N LEU A 59 -32.38 10.32 -3.65
CA LEU A 59 -31.48 9.21 -3.30
C LEU A 59 -31.97 8.39 -2.09
N GLY A 60 -32.89 8.93 -1.28
CA GLY A 60 -33.35 8.28 -0.06
C GLY A 60 -32.17 7.98 0.90
N SER A 61 -32.04 6.73 1.33
CA SER A 61 -30.96 6.32 2.25
C SER A 61 -29.55 6.40 1.63
N GLU A 62 -29.43 6.39 0.32
CA GLU A 62 -28.13 6.47 -0.37
C GLU A 62 -27.49 7.86 -0.29
N GLU A 63 -28.24 8.89 0.12
CA GLU A 63 -27.69 10.24 0.28
C GLU A 63 -26.50 10.25 1.26
N TRP A 64 -26.54 9.43 2.31
CA TRP A 64 -25.50 9.36 3.32
C TRP A 64 -24.23 8.70 2.78
N THR A 65 -24.39 7.72 1.90
CA THR A 65 -23.25 7.11 1.21
C THR A 65 -22.63 8.09 0.22
N LEU A 66 -23.43 8.96 -0.40
CA LEU A 66 -22.91 10.05 -1.22
C LEU A 66 -22.12 11.07 -0.37
N TYR A 67 -22.63 11.50 0.77
CA TYR A 67 -21.91 12.41 1.68
C TYR A 67 -20.53 11.87 2.07
N GLU A 68 -20.45 10.59 2.44
CA GLU A 68 -19.18 9.94 2.80
C GLU A 68 -18.24 9.85 1.61
N GLN A 69 -18.73 9.42 0.44
CA GLN A 69 -17.95 9.33 -0.79
C GLN A 69 -17.39 10.70 -1.20
N VAL A 70 -18.20 11.77 -1.09
CA VAL A 70 -17.78 13.13 -1.41
C VAL A 70 -16.83 13.68 -0.35
N ALA A 71 -17.02 13.37 0.93
CA ALA A 71 -16.08 13.76 1.99
C ALA A 71 -14.68 13.19 1.74
N VAL A 72 -14.57 11.90 1.40
CA VAL A 72 -13.28 11.27 1.05
C VAL A 72 -12.67 11.89 -0.20
N ALA A 73 -13.47 12.12 -1.25
CA ALA A 73 -13.00 12.78 -2.47
C ALA A 73 -12.55 14.23 -2.22
N ALA A 74 -13.22 14.95 -1.33
CA ALA A 74 -12.84 16.30 -0.91
C ALA A 74 -11.50 16.31 -0.19
N LEU A 75 -11.22 15.31 0.67
CA LEU A 75 -9.89 15.14 1.29
C LEU A 75 -8.81 14.88 0.24
N ASP A 76 -9.04 13.97 -0.71
CA ASP A 76 -8.11 13.68 -1.81
C ASP A 76 -7.84 14.91 -2.70
N CYS A 77 -8.83 15.79 -2.88
CA CYS A 77 -8.69 17.06 -3.62
C CYS A 77 -8.23 18.24 -2.74
N HIS A 78 -7.81 18.00 -1.50
CA HIS A 78 -7.36 19.02 -0.55
C HIS A 78 -8.40 20.13 -0.27
N ARG A 79 -9.70 19.81 -0.38
CA ARG A 79 -10.83 20.69 -0.01
C ARG A 79 -11.27 20.40 1.42
N LEU A 80 -10.38 20.70 2.37
CA LEU A 80 -10.55 20.33 3.80
C LEU A 80 -11.80 20.94 4.46
N ASP A 81 -12.17 22.16 4.08
CA ASP A 81 -13.37 22.83 4.62
C ASP A 81 -14.64 22.08 4.24
N LEU A 82 -14.74 21.70 2.97
CA LEU A 82 -15.89 20.99 2.42
C LEU A 82 -15.98 19.56 2.97
N ALA A 83 -14.83 18.88 3.10
CA ALA A 83 -14.77 17.60 3.78
C ALA A 83 -15.31 17.71 5.22
N LYS A 84 -14.88 18.73 5.99
CA LYS A 84 -15.33 18.93 7.36
C LYS A 84 -16.82 19.21 7.46
N GLU A 85 -17.37 19.98 6.53
CA GLU A 85 -18.81 20.26 6.45
C GLU A 85 -19.60 18.96 6.30
N TYR A 86 -19.25 18.12 5.33
CA TYR A 86 -19.94 16.84 5.10
C TYR A 86 -19.78 15.85 6.25
N ILE A 87 -18.59 15.77 6.85
CA ILE A 87 -18.35 14.95 8.04
C ILE A 87 -19.21 15.44 9.22
N THR A 88 -19.35 16.76 9.40
CA THR A 88 -20.21 17.34 10.44
C THR A 88 -21.69 17.00 10.22
N VAL A 89 -22.16 17.05 8.96
CA VAL A 89 -23.52 16.63 8.60
C VAL A 89 -23.74 15.15 8.93
N LEU A 90 -22.79 14.28 8.57
CA LEU A 90 -22.84 12.86 8.91
C LEU A 90 -22.82 12.63 10.43
N GLY A 91 -22.00 13.35 11.19
CA GLY A 91 -21.91 13.23 12.64
C GLY A 91 -23.19 13.64 13.36
N ARG A 92 -23.91 14.65 12.86
CA ARG A 92 -25.24 15.02 13.39
C ARG A 92 -26.28 13.94 13.13
N LYS A 93 -26.22 13.28 11.97
CA LYS A 93 -27.16 12.23 11.59
C LYS A 93 -26.88 10.91 12.30
N PHE A 94 -25.60 10.59 12.51
CA PHE A 94 -25.14 9.33 13.10
C PHE A 94 -24.17 9.58 14.27
N PRO A 95 -24.65 10.10 15.41
CA PRO A 95 -23.81 10.31 16.59
C PRO A 95 -23.16 9.01 17.06
N GLY A 96 -21.86 9.03 17.36
CA GLY A 96 -21.10 7.85 17.80
C GLY A 96 -20.81 6.82 16.70
N SER A 97 -21.08 7.13 15.43
CA SER A 97 -20.76 6.24 14.33
C SER A 97 -19.24 6.09 14.15
N LYS A 98 -18.75 4.85 14.19
CA LYS A 98 -17.33 4.52 13.93
C LYS A 98 -16.88 5.03 12.56
N ARG A 99 -17.69 4.84 11.52
CA ARG A 99 -17.41 5.33 10.17
C ARG A 99 -17.25 6.85 10.11
N VAL A 100 -18.00 7.59 10.91
CA VAL A 100 -17.82 9.04 11.01
C VAL A 100 -16.54 9.37 11.77
N GLY A 101 -16.24 8.64 12.84
CA GLY A 101 -14.95 8.75 13.55
C GLY A 101 -13.74 8.49 12.64
N GLU A 102 -13.84 7.53 11.72
CA GLU A 102 -12.82 7.26 10.71
C GLU A 102 -12.60 8.46 9.79
N LEU A 103 -13.69 9.06 9.28
CA LEU A 103 -13.61 10.25 8.44
C LEU A 103 -13.03 11.46 9.20
N GLU A 104 -13.37 11.61 10.47
CA GLU A 104 -12.77 12.64 11.34
C GLU A 104 -11.26 12.42 11.50
N GLY A 105 -10.83 11.17 11.73
CA GLY A 105 -9.42 10.81 11.74
C GLY A 105 -8.72 11.16 10.43
N LEU A 106 -9.31 10.79 9.29
CA LEU A 106 -8.78 11.09 7.96
C LEU A 106 -8.67 12.61 7.71
N TRP A 107 -9.63 13.39 8.19
CA TRP A 107 -9.59 14.84 8.10
C TRP A 107 -8.48 15.44 8.97
N LEU A 108 -8.30 14.95 10.20
CA LEU A 108 -7.21 15.36 11.09
C LEU A 108 -5.83 15.06 10.46
N GLU A 109 -5.69 13.88 9.86
CA GLU A 109 -4.50 13.51 9.09
C GLU A 109 -4.24 14.45 7.92
N ALA A 110 -5.27 14.73 7.09
CA ALA A 110 -5.15 15.61 5.94
C ALA A 110 -4.80 17.06 6.33
N LYS A 111 -5.18 17.47 7.56
CA LYS A 111 -4.83 18.77 8.15
C LYS A 111 -3.45 18.78 8.80
N GLY A 112 -2.81 17.62 8.98
CA GLY A 112 -1.50 17.49 9.64
C GLY A 112 -1.56 17.52 11.17
N ILE A 113 -2.74 17.34 11.78
CA ILE A 113 -2.92 17.31 13.24
C ILE A 113 -2.77 15.87 13.74
N TRP A 114 -1.55 15.36 13.66
CA TRP A 114 -1.25 13.94 13.87
C TRP A 114 -1.59 13.44 15.27
N THR A 115 -1.36 14.25 16.30
CA THR A 115 -1.60 13.86 17.69
C THR A 115 -3.07 13.65 18.00
N GLU A 116 -3.95 14.43 17.37
CA GLU A 116 -5.40 14.26 17.52
C GLU A 116 -5.89 13.08 16.68
N ALA A 117 -5.34 12.89 15.48
CA ALA A 117 -5.64 11.73 14.65
C ALA A 117 -5.26 10.41 15.36
N GLU A 118 -4.08 10.35 15.98
CA GLU A 118 -3.64 9.17 16.75
C GLU A 118 -4.59 8.89 17.93
N LYS A 119 -4.98 9.91 18.69
CA LYS A 119 -5.96 9.74 19.77
C LYS A 119 -7.34 9.28 19.27
N ALA A 120 -7.80 9.80 18.15
CA ALA A 120 -9.06 9.38 17.54
C ALA A 120 -9.00 7.90 17.14
N TYR A 121 -7.87 7.45 16.57
CA TYR A 121 -7.65 6.06 16.21
C TYR A 121 -7.48 5.14 17.42
N ASP A 122 -6.81 5.58 18.48
CA ASP A 122 -6.74 4.83 19.73
C ASP A 122 -8.13 4.60 20.32
N SER A 123 -8.98 5.64 20.37
CA SER A 123 -10.36 5.51 20.84
C SER A 123 -11.20 4.56 19.97
N LEU A 124 -11.01 4.55 18.65
CA LEU A 124 -11.70 3.61 17.77
C LEU A 124 -11.25 2.15 18.00
N LEU A 125 -9.98 1.94 18.34
CA LEU A 125 -9.43 0.62 18.65
C LEU A 125 -9.82 0.11 20.04
N GLU A 126 -10.07 1.00 21.01
CA GLU A 126 -10.67 0.60 22.30
C GLU A 126 -12.02 -0.10 22.10
N ASP A 127 -12.82 0.40 21.15
CA ASP A 127 -14.13 -0.19 20.81
C ASP A 127 -14.03 -1.43 19.91
N ASN A 128 -13.00 -1.53 19.06
CA ASN A 128 -12.77 -2.68 18.18
C ASN A 128 -11.27 -2.86 17.91
N GLN A 129 -10.61 -3.67 18.75
CA GLN A 129 -9.17 -3.95 18.63
C GLN A 129 -8.77 -4.64 17.31
N PHE A 130 -9.72 -5.21 16.57
CA PHE A 130 -9.47 -5.96 15.34
C PHE A 130 -9.77 -5.14 14.07
N ASP A 131 -9.86 -3.82 14.18
CA ASP A 131 -10.06 -2.97 13.01
C ASP A 131 -8.76 -2.79 12.20
N GLN A 132 -8.62 -3.59 11.13
CA GLN A 132 -7.44 -3.54 10.26
C GLN A 132 -7.23 -2.18 9.61
N VAL A 133 -8.31 -1.44 9.30
CA VAL A 133 -8.21 -0.15 8.61
C VAL A 133 -7.50 0.84 9.55
N ILE A 134 -7.92 0.88 10.81
CA ILE A 134 -7.36 1.79 11.81
C ILE A 134 -5.90 1.49 12.13
N HIS A 135 -5.55 0.21 12.29
CA HIS A 135 -4.14 -0.18 12.46
C HIS A 135 -3.28 0.29 11.28
N LYS A 136 -3.74 0.09 10.04
CA LYS A 136 -3.03 0.57 8.84
C LYS A 136 -2.93 2.09 8.78
N ARG A 137 -3.95 2.84 9.23
CA ARG A 137 -3.88 4.32 9.34
C ARG A 137 -2.81 4.76 10.32
N ARG A 138 -2.65 4.11 11.48
CA ARG A 138 -1.59 4.45 12.45
C ARG A 138 -0.18 4.27 11.87
N VAL A 139 0.03 3.18 11.12
CA VAL A 139 1.28 2.97 10.38
C VAL A 139 1.50 4.09 9.36
N ALA A 140 0.45 4.47 8.61
CA ALA A 140 0.52 5.55 7.63
C ALA A 140 0.87 6.91 8.28
N ILE A 141 0.30 7.24 9.44
CA ILE A 141 0.65 8.45 10.20
C ILE A 141 2.14 8.43 10.57
N ALA A 142 2.63 7.33 11.15
CA ALA A 142 4.03 7.23 11.56
C ALA A 142 4.98 7.42 10.36
N LYS A 143 4.64 6.83 9.21
CA LYS A 143 5.37 7.04 7.94
C LYS A 143 5.31 8.50 7.47
N ALA A 144 4.14 9.13 7.50
CA ALA A 144 3.96 10.52 7.06
C ALA A 144 4.76 11.51 7.92
N GLN A 145 4.97 11.19 9.21
CA GLN A 145 5.83 11.94 10.12
C GLN A 145 7.33 11.67 9.91
N GLY A 146 7.71 10.75 9.03
CA GLY A 146 9.09 10.29 8.85
C GLY A 146 9.60 9.39 9.97
N ASN A 147 8.75 8.98 10.91
CA ASN A 147 9.13 8.10 12.01
C ASN A 147 8.99 6.63 11.62
N LEU A 148 9.93 6.17 10.78
CA LEU A 148 9.94 4.81 10.25
C LEU A 148 10.11 3.74 11.35
N LEU A 149 10.80 4.06 12.46
CA LEU A 149 10.94 3.14 13.59
C LEU A 149 9.60 2.89 14.29
N LYS A 150 8.80 3.94 14.51
CA LYS A 150 7.44 3.83 15.04
C LYS A 150 6.52 3.07 14.06
N ALA A 151 6.70 3.28 12.75
CA ALA A 151 5.96 2.53 11.74
C ALA A 151 6.28 1.01 11.79
N ILE A 152 7.56 0.65 11.97
CA ILE A 152 7.99 -0.74 12.18
C ILE A 152 7.35 -1.32 13.45
N GLU A 153 7.37 -0.59 14.56
CA GLU A 153 6.74 -1.05 15.81
C GLU A 153 5.25 -1.36 15.60
N TRP A 154 4.52 -0.46 14.95
CA TRP A 154 3.10 -0.66 14.67
C TRP A 154 2.83 -1.80 13.68
N LEU A 155 3.66 -1.95 12.64
CA LEU A 155 3.53 -3.06 11.70
C LEU A 155 3.78 -4.42 12.35
N ASN A 156 4.78 -4.53 13.24
CA ASN A 156 5.01 -5.77 13.96
C ASN A 156 3.81 -6.12 14.85
N LYS A 157 3.30 -5.16 15.65
CA LYS A 157 2.09 -5.37 16.47
C LYS A 157 0.86 -5.73 15.61
N TYR A 158 0.74 -5.13 14.43
CA TYR A 158 -0.32 -5.46 13.49
C TYR A 158 -0.20 -6.89 12.98
N LEU A 159 1.00 -7.31 12.56
CA LEU A 159 1.28 -8.65 12.02
C LEU A 159 1.19 -9.75 13.09
N GLU A 160 1.37 -9.44 14.37
CA GLU A 160 1.05 -10.36 15.48
C GLU A 160 -0.44 -10.76 15.49
N ILE A 161 -1.33 -9.86 15.06
CA ILE A 161 -2.78 -10.08 15.00
C ILE A 161 -3.20 -10.59 13.61
N PHE A 162 -2.61 -10.05 12.54
CA PHE A 162 -3.01 -10.28 11.15
C PHE A 162 -1.85 -10.85 10.31
N MET A 163 -1.29 -11.97 10.77
CA MET A 163 -0.10 -12.59 10.16
C MET A 163 -0.22 -12.95 8.67
N SER A 164 -1.44 -13.15 8.16
CA SER A 164 -1.71 -13.47 6.76
C SER A 164 -1.82 -12.25 5.85
N ASP A 165 -1.63 -11.03 6.37
CA ASP A 165 -1.64 -9.81 5.57
C ASP A 165 -0.31 -9.62 4.82
N HIS A 166 -0.28 -10.12 3.59
CA HIS A 166 0.90 -10.06 2.73
C HIS A 166 1.29 -8.63 2.34
N ASP A 167 0.33 -7.69 2.25
CA ASP A 167 0.65 -6.29 1.93
C ASP A 167 1.38 -5.64 3.12
N ALA A 168 0.99 -5.96 4.36
CA ALA A 168 1.69 -5.48 5.55
C ALA A 168 3.10 -6.07 5.70
N TRP A 169 3.29 -7.35 5.38
CA TRP A 169 4.64 -7.94 5.33
C TRP A 169 5.53 -7.27 4.28
N ARG A 170 5.00 -6.99 3.09
CA ARG A 170 5.74 -6.28 2.05
C ARG A 170 6.11 -4.87 2.50
N GLU A 171 5.15 -4.13 3.05
CA GLU A 171 5.36 -2.78 3.57
C GLU A 171 6.45 -2.77 4.65
N LEU A 172 6.42 -3.72 5.59
CA LEU A 172 7.46 -3.86 6.61
C LEU A 172 8.84 -4.14 5.99
N ALA A 173 8.93 -5.01 4.98
CA ALA A 173 10.16 -5.29 4.25
C ALA A 173 10.71 -4.02 3.57
N GLU A 174 9.85 -3.24 2.91
CA GLU A 174 10.23 -1.99 2.23
C GLU A 174 10.75 -0.94 3.21
N ILE A 175 10.14 -0.81 4.39
CA ILE A 175 10.64 0.10 5.44
C ILE A 175 12.01 -0.39 5.94
N TYR A 176 12.19 -1.69 6.20
CA TYR A 176 13.50 -2.22 6.60
C TYR A 176 14.57 -1.97 5.53
N LEU A 177 14.26 -2.12 4.24
CA LEU A 177 15.17 -1.79 3.15
C LEU A 177 15.56 -0.31 3.14
N SER A 178 14.61 0.59 3.36
CA SER A 178 14.88 2.04 3.42
C SER A 178 15.84 2.41 4.55
N LEU A 179 15.85 1.61 5.63
CA LEU A 179 16.74 1.75 6.78
C LEU A 179 18.00 0.88 6.69
N GLN A 180 18.24 0.21 5.55
CA GLN A 180 19.38 -0.70 5.32
C GLN A 180 19.42 -1.90 6.28
N MET A 181 18.27 -2.26 6.86
CA MET A 181 18.10 -3.39 7.76
C MET A 181 17.85 -4.67 6.94
N TYR A 182 18.84 -5.05 6.13
CA TYR A 182 18.66 -6.07 5.08
C TYR A 182 18.30 -7.46 5.62
N LYS A 183 18.79 -7.85 6.80
CA LYS A 183 18.47 -9.17 7.39
C LYS A 183 16.99 -9.26 7.79
N GLN A 184 16.45 -8.19 8.34
CA GLN A 184 15.04 -8.09 8.70
C GLN A 184 14.15 -8.04 7.45
N ALA A 185 14.55 -7.28 6.43
CA ALA A 185 13.86 -7.29 5.14
C ALA A 185 13.86 -8.69 4.49
N ALA A 186 14.98 -9.41 4.55
CA ALA A 186 15.11 -10.78 4.05
C ALA A 186 14.10 -11.71 4.75
N PHE A 187 14.01 -11.65 6.08
CA PHE A 187 13.02 -12.41 6.85
C PHE A 187 11.58 -12.13 6.40
N CYS A 188 11.21 -10.86 6.21
CA CYS A 188 9.87 -10.52 5.72
C CYS A 188 9.57 -11.12 4.33
N TYR A 189 10.56 -11.15 3.42
CA TYR A 189 10.36 -11.78 2.11
C TYR A 189 10.36 -13.31 2.17
N GLU A 190 11.03 -13.93 3.14
CA GLU A 190 10.91 -15.37 3.40
C GLU A 190 9.46 -15.73 3.77
N GLU A 191 8.86 -15.01 4.71
CA GLU A 191 7.44 -15.19 5.09
C GLU A 191 6.48 -15.01 3.90
N LEU A 192 6.75 -14.03 3.03
CA LEU A 192 5.98 -13.80 1.81
C LEU A 192 6.11 -14.96 0.80
N ILE A 193 7.33 -15.48 0.60
CA ILE A 193 7.57 -16.61 -0.31
C ILE A 193 6.96 -17.89 0.24
N LEU A 194 7.05 -18.12 1.56
CA LEU A 194 6.44 -19.27 2.23
C LEU A 194 4.91 -19.26 2.04
N SER A 195 4.29 -18.08 2.18
CA SER A 195 2.83 -17.92 2.03
C SER A 195 2.37 -17.96 0.58
N LEU A 196 3.13 -17.34 -0.33
CA LEU A 196 2.76 -17.12 -1.73
C LEU A 196 3.92 -17.48 -2.67
N PRO A 197 4.28 -18.78 -2.79
CA PRO A 197 5.50 -19.22 -3.47
C PRO A 197 5.49 -19.00 -4.98
N THR A 198 4.34 -18.74 -5.60
CA THR A 198 4.20 -18.55 -7.04
C THR A 198 4.25 -17.08 -7.47
N VAL A 199 4.37 -16.13 -6.53
CA VAL A 199 4.44 -14.70 -6.85
C VAL A 199 5.88 -14.32 -7.22
N PRO A 200 6.19 -14.01 -8.49
CA PRO A 200 7.57 -13.80 -8.93
C PRO A 200 8.23 -12.58 -8.28
N LEU A 201 7.43 -11.59 -7.89
CA LEU A 201 7.91 -10.34 -7.32
C LEU A 201 8.59 -10.56 -5.95
N TYR A 202 8.14 -11.54 -5.15
CA TYR A 202 8.77 -11.83 -3.86
C TYR A 202 10.12 -12.50 -4.02
N HIS A 203 10.24 -13.46 -4.95
CA HIS A 203 11.52 -14.07 -5.32
C HIS A 203 12.52 -13.03 -5.83
N LEU A 204 12.07 -12.12 -6.68
CA LEU A 204 12.89 -11.02 -7.19
C LEU A 204 13.39 -10.11 -6.06
N ALA A 205 12.49 -9.65 -5.20
CA ALA A 205 12.86 -8.75 -4.11
C ALA A 205 13.81 -9.42 -3.12
N TYR A 206 13.53 -10.68 -2.73
CA TYR A 206 14.42 -11.46 -1.85
C TYR A 206 15.82 -11.65 -2.47
N ALA A 207 15.89 -11.94 -3.78
CA ALA A 207 17.16 -12.04 -4.48
C ALA A 207 17.94 -10.71 -4.49
N ASP A 208 17.26 -9.58 -4.68
CA ASP A 208 17.87 -8.24 -4.58
C ASP A 208 18.45 -8.01 -3.17
N VAL A 209 17.71 -8.39 -2.11
CA VAL A 209 18.17 -8.26 -0.71
C VAL A 209 19.41 -9.12 -0.48
N LEU A 210 19.36 -10.40 -0.84
CA LEU A 210 20.48 -11.34 -0.67
C LEU A 210 21.72 -10.88 -1.45
N TYR A 211 21.55 -10.41 -2.68
CA TYR A 211 22.63 -9.85 -3.47
C TYR A 211 23.27 -8.65 -2.77
N THR A 212 22.45 -7.78 -2.18
CA THR A 212 22.90 -6.58 -1.45
C THR A 212 23.63 -6.92 -0.16
N ILE A 213 23.18 -7.92 0.59
CA ILE A 213 23.90 -8.43 1.78
C ILE A 213 25.29 -8.95 1.37
N GLY A 214 25.38 -9.58 0.19
CA GLY A 214 26.62 -10.08 -0.36
C GLY A 214 27.19 -11.27 0.41
N GLY A 215 28.41 -11.66 0.07
CA GLY A 215 29.00 -12.92 0.52
C GLY A 215 28.63 -14.09 -0.40
N LEU A 216 29.52 -15.07 -0.50
CA LEU A 216 29.44 -16.12 -1.51
C LEU A 216 28.14 -16.94 -1.41
N GLU A 217 27.72 -17.28 -0.20
CA GLU A 217 26.48 -18.03 0.06
C GLU A 217 25.24 -17.25 -0.37
N ASN A 218 25.13 -15.99 0.03
CA ASN A 218 23.99 -15.15 -0.35
C ASN A 218 23.95 -14.88 -1.85
N LEU A 219 25.10 -14.72 -2.52
CA LEU A 219 25.15 -14.57 -3.97
C LEU A 219 24.68 -15.83 -4.71
N HIS A 220 25.03 -17.01 -4.20
CA HIS A 220 24.51 -18.27 -4.72
C HIS A 220 23.00 -18.38 -4.52
N SER A 221 22.49 -18.04 -3.33
CA SER A 221 21.05 -18.03 -3.04
C SER A 221 20.32 -17.00 -3.90
N ALA A 222 20.80 -15.75 -3.97
CA ALA A 222 20.25 -14.69 -4.83
C ALA A 222 20.13 -15.17 -6.29
N LYS A 223 21.17 -15.81 -6.83
CA LYS A 223 21.14 -16.38 -8.19
C LYS A 223 20.01 -17.40 -8.36
N LYS A 224 19.76 -18.26 -7.36
CA LYS A 224 18.65 -19.24 -7.39
C LYS A 224 17.29 -18.54 -7.41
N TYR A 225 17.09 -17.53 -6.56
CA TYR A 225 15.82 -16.79 -6.49
C TYR A 225 15.57 -15.91 -7.72
N TYR A 226 16.60 -15.32 -8.32
CA TYR A 226 16.47 -14.69 -9.63
C TYR A 226 16.06 -15.72 -10.71
N ALA A 227 16.66 -16.92 -10.71
CA ALA A 227 16.27 -17.98 -11.64
C ALA A 227 14.80 -18.41 -11.46
N ALA A 228 14.32 -18.54 -10.22
CA ALA A 228 12.91 -18.80 -9.93
C ALA A 228 12.00 -17.69 -10.46
N ALA A 229 12.35 -16.42 -10.28
CA ALA A 229 11.59 -15.31 -10.83
C ALA A 229 11.56 -15.29 -12.38
N ILE A 230 12.64 -15.72 -13.04
CA ILE A 230 12.69 -15.91 -14.51
C ILE A 230 11.71 -17.01 -14.92
N GLU A 231 11.74 -18.15 -14.25
CA GLU A 231 10.87 -19.29 -14.55
C GLU A 231 9.39 -18.93 -14.39
N LEU A 232 9.02 -18.35 -13.24
CA LEU A 232 7.63 -17.95 -12.94
C LEU A 232 7.08 -16.87 -13.88
N THR A 233 7.96 -16.10 -14.54
CA THR A 233 7.56 -15.07 -15.52
C THR A 233 7.72 -15.51 -16.98
N GLY A 234 8.14 -16.75 -17.23
CA GLY A 234 8.42 -17.25 -18.58
C GLY A 234 9.51 -16.44 -19.28
N GLY A 235 10.54 -16.01 -18.55
CA GLY A 235 11.68 -15.28 -19.09
C GLY A 235 11.45 -13.79 -19.35
N LYS A 236 10.30 -13.23 -18.96
CA LYS A 236 9.96 -11.82 -19.23
C LYS A 236 10.55 -10.83 -18.24
N ASN A 237 10.99 -11.30 -17.06
CA ASN A 237 11.54 -10.40 -16.04
C ASN A 237 13.00 -10.03 -16.33
N VAL A 238 13.20 -8.87 -16.95
CA VAL A 238 14.53 -8.34 -17.30
C VAL A 238 15.41 -8.09 -16.08
N ARG A 239 14.83 -7.63 -14.96
CA ARG A 239 15.58 -7.39 -13.70
C ARG A 239 16.16 -8.69 -13.16
N ALA A 240 15.38 -9.78 -13.21
CA ALA A 240 15.86 -11.10 -12.80
C ALA A 240 16.98 -11.63 -13.71
N LEU A 241 16.84 -11.47 -15.04
CA LEU A 241 17.89 -11.84 -16.00
C LEU A 241 19.20 -11.10 -15.70
N PHE A 242 19.12 -9.78 -15.47
CA PHE A 242 20.28 -8.98 -15.09
C PHE A 242 20.87 -9.43 -13.75
N GLY A 243 20.03 -9.72 -12.76
CA GLY A 243 20.44 -10.24 -11.45
C GLY A 243 21.28 -11.52 -11.55
N VAL A 244 20.90 -12.47 -12.41
CA VAL A 244 21.69 -13.70 -12.66
C VAL A 244 23.08 -13.38 -13.23
N CYS A 245 23.17 -12.44 -14.18
CA CYS A 245 24.45 -12.00 -14.73
C CYS A 245 25.33 -11.36 -13.66
N MET A 246 24.76 -10.46 -12.85
CA MET A 246 25.46 -9.77 -11.76
C MET A 246 25.96 -10.75 -10.70
N CYS A 247 25.11 -11.67 -10.23
CA CYS A 247 25.52 -12.73 -9.31
C CYS A 247 26.67 -13.56 -9.89
N THR A 248 26.58 -13.95 -11.16
CA THR A 248 27.61 -14.79 -11.80
C THR A 248 28.95 -14.09 -11.88
N SER A 249 28.94 -12.79 -12.23
CA SER A 249 30.14 -11.96 -12.25
C SER A 249 30.75 -11.80 -10.85
N ALA A 250 29.94 -11.45 -9.86
CA ALA A 250 30.37 -11.26 -8.47
C ALA A 250 30.95 -12.56 -7.86
N ILE A 251 30.29 -13.70 -8.07
CA ILE A 251 30.78 -15.03 -7.65
C ILE A 251 32.14 -15.32 -8.30
N GLY A 252 32.29 -15.05 -9.60
CA GLY A 252 33.54 -15.25 -10.32
C GLY A 252 34.69 -14.37 -9.81
N GLN A 253 34.40 -13.14 -9.36
CA GLN A 253 35.40 -12.25 -8.76
C GLN A 253 35.84 -12.73 -7.38
N LEU A 254 34.88 -13.10 -6.51
CA LEU A 254 35.17 -13.54 -5.14
C LEU A 254 35.92 -14.88 -5.08
N THR A 255 35.59 -15.81 -5.98
CA THR A 255 36.28 -17.11 -6.07
C THR A 255 37.73 -16.96 -6.54
N LYS A 256 37.98 -16.08 -7.52
CA LYS A 256 39.35 -15.75 -7.96
C LYS A 256 40.17 -15.07 -6.87
N GLY A 257 39.56 -14.17 -6.09
CA GLY A 257 40.20 -13.51 -4.96
C GLY A 257 40.67 -14.50 -3.90
N ARG A 258 39.78 -15.41 -3.47
CA ARG A 258 40.12 -16.46 -2.48
C ARG A 258 41.27 -17.35 -2.94
N ASN A 259 41.23 -17.82 -4.18
CA ASN A 259 42.30 -18.66 -4.72
C ASN A 259 43.66 -17.94 -4.76
N LYS A 260 43.68 -16.62 -4.87
CA LYS A 260 44.90 -15.81 -4.82
C LYS A 260 45.40 -15.64 -3.38
N GLU A 261 44.50 -15.32 -2.44
CA GLU A 261 44.84 -15.20 -1.00
C GLU A 261 45.36 -16.53 -0.41
N GLU A 262 44.76 -17.66 -0.80
CA GLU A 262 45.26 -19.00 -0.41
C GLU A 262 46.65 -19.27 -0.97
N LYS A 263 46.93 -18.80 -2.20
CA LYS A 263 48.24 -18.99 -2.83
C LYS A 263 49.31 -18.11 -2.17
N ASP A 264 48.99 -16.85 -1.91
CA ASP A 264 49.89 -15.90 -1.25
C ASP A 264 50.16 -16.31 0.22
N SER A 265 49.19 -16.89 0.94
CA SER A 265 49.39 -17.40 2.31
C SER A 265 50.22 -18.69 2.37
N LEU A 266 50.09 -19.59 1.40
CA LEU A 266 50.98 -20.76 1.26
C LEU A 266 52.43 -20.33 0.97
N GLU A 267 52.63 -19.27 0.17
CA GLU A 267 53.96 -18.71 -0.10
C GLU A 267 54.58 -18.03 1.14
N LEU A 268 53.77 -17.35 1.97
CA LEU A 268 54.23 -16.74 3.22
C LEU A 268 54.60 -17.75 4.32
N HIS A 269 53.95 -18.92 4.36
CA HIS A 269 54.26 -19.99 5.32
C HIS A 269 55.45 -20.87 4.90
N SER A 270 55.98 -20.70 3.69
CA SER A 270 57.12 -21.46 3.17
C SER A 270 58.45 -20.69 3.20
N LEU A 271 58.47 -19.49 3.81
CA LEU A 271 59.64 -18.67 4.12
C LEU A 271 59.98 -18.73 5.61
#